data_AF-A0AA93C3D0-F1
#
_entry.id   AF-A0AA93C3D0-F1
#
_cell.length_a   1.000
_cell.length_b   1.000
_cell.length_c   1.000
_cell.angle_alpha   90.00
_cell.angle_beta   90.00
_cell.angle_gamma   90.00
#
_symmetry.space_group_name_H-M   'P 1'
#
loop_
_entity.id
_entity.type
_entity.pdbx_description
1 polymer ?
#
loop_
_entity_poly.entity_id
_entity_poly.type
_entity_poly.pdbx_seq_one_letter_code
_entity_poly.pdbx_strand_id
1 'polypeptide(L)'
;MRGKVAGLVRKKSAYFYVRRIPEEVRSLLGGKQQVTRSLNTTDFRVASDRARRKAAETDKVFADARLGKAPSAAASRRVTREQLFDAARLHL
;
A
#
# COMPACT_ATOMS: atom_id res chain seq x y z
N MET A 1 25.25 -11.47 0.88
CA MET A 1 24.47 -10.64 1.83
C MET A 1 23.05 -10.46 1.31
N ARG A 2 22.00 -10.99 1.98
CA ARG A 2 20.61 -10.70 1.58
C ARG A 2 20.28 -9.27 2.02
N GLY A 3 20.25 -8.35 1.06
CA GLY A 3 19.81 -6.97 1.32
C GLY A 3 18.42 -6.99 1.96
N LYS A 4 18.31 -6.42 3.17
CA LYS A 4 17.02 -6.24 3.84
C LYS A 4 16.16 -5.35 2.94
N VAL A 5 15.01 -5.85 2.47
CA VAL A 5 14.06 -5.03 1.71
C VAL A 5 13.49 -3.97 2.66
N ALA A 6 13.69 -2.69 2.33
CA ALA A 6 13.26 -1.58 3.18
C ALA A 6 11.74 -1.64 3.41
N GLY A 7 11.34 -1.52 4.68
CA GLY A 7 9.93 -1.54 5.08
C GLY A 7 9.27 -2.93 5.07
N LEU A 8 9.97 -4.02 4.74
CA LEU A 8 9.42 -5.37 4.84
C LEU A 8 9.41 -5.83 6.31
N VAL A 9 8.23 -6.09 6.86
CA VAL A 9 8.01 -6.53 8.24
C VAL A 9 7.20 -7.82 8.24
N ARG A 10 7.68 -8.85 8.95
CA ARG A 10 6.89 -10.05 9.23
C ARG A 10 6.10 -9.86 10.51
N LYS A 11 4.79 -10.11 10.48
CA LYS A 11 3.95 -10.17 11.68
C LYS A 11 3.20 -11.50 11.70
N LYS A 12 3.49 -12.33 12.71
CA LYS A 12 2.99 -13.70 12.82
C LYS A 12 3.26 -14.48 11.52
N SER A 13 2.21 -14.93 10.84
CA SER A 13 2.28 -15.70 9.59
C SER A 13 2.44 -14.84 8.34
N ALA A 14 2.14 -13.53 8.37
CA ALA A 14 2.04 -12.72 7.17
C ALA A 14 3.13 -11.65 7.07
N TYR A 15 3.47 -11.27 5.83
CA TYR A 15 4.34 -10.14 5.54
C TYR A 15 3.57 -8.85 5.28
N PHE A 16 4.13 -7.74 5.73
CA PHE A 16 3.61 -6.40 5.61
C PHE A 16 4.69 -5.47 5.07
N TYR A 17 4.25 -4.46 4.34
CA TYR A 17 5.07 -3.31 3.99
C TYR A 17 4.70 -2.14 4.92
N VAL A 18 5.68 -1.61 5.64
CA VAL A 18 5.54 -0.52 6.60
C VAL A 18 6.56 0.56 6.29
N ARG A 19 6.09 1.81 6.11
CA ARG A 19 6.96 2.95 5.85
C ARG A 19 6.45 4.20 6.53
N ARG A 20 7.35 4.95 7.19
CA ARG A 20 7.04 6.23 7.82
C ARG A 20 6.65 7.25 6.75
N ILE A 21 5.63 8.05 7.05
CA ILE A 21 5.22 9.18 6.22
C ILE A 21 6.06 10.41 6.65
N PRO A 22 6.77 11.06 5.71
CA PRO A 22 7.51 12.28 5.96
C PRO A 22 6.62 13.38 6.54
N GLU A 23 7.13 14.18 7.48
CA GLU A 23 6.34 15.14 8.25
C GLU A 23 5.66 16.18 7.38
N GLU A 24 6.36 16.61 6.34
CA GLU A 24 5.91 17.61 5.38
C GLU A 24 4.66 17.19 4.59
N VAL A 25 4.40 15.88 4.46
CA VAL A 25 3.22 15.35 3.72
C VAL A 25 2.21 14.62 4.61
N ARG A 26 2.40 14.58 5.94
CA ARG A 26 1.47 13.86 6.84
C ARG A 26 0.07 14.46 6.79
N SER A 27 -0.05 15.78 6.81
CA SER A 27 -1.35 16.49 6.73
C SER A 27 -2.12 16.13 5.46
N LEU A 28 -1.42 16.01 4.33
CA LEU A 28 -1.97 15.65 3.02
C LEU A 28 -2.42 14.19 2.92
N LEU A 29 -1.90 13.31 3.79
CA LEU A 29 -2.21 11.88 3.83
C LEU A 29 -3.09 11.51 5.03
N GLY A 30 -3.89 12.46 5.51
CA GLY A 30 -4.87 12.26 6.58
C GLY A 30 -4.25 12.14 7.97
N GLY A 31 -3.11 12.79 8.21
CA GLY A 31 -2.44 12.87 9.51
C GLY A 31 -1.74 11.58 9.96
N LYS A 32 -1.68 10.55 9.11
CA LYS A 32 -1.07 9.26 9.46
C LYS A 32 0.44 9.38 9.61
N GLN A 33 1.00 8.66 10.58
CA GLN A 33 2.45 8.61 10.80
C GLN A 33 3.17 7.62 9.87
N GLN A 34 2.48 6.58 9.42
CA GLN A 34 3.05 5.52 8.59
C GLN A 34 2.01 4.91 7.64
N VAL A 35 2.48 4.46 6.48
CA VAL A 35 1.75 3.57 5.57
C VAL A 35 2.00 2.14 6.02
N THR A 36 0.93 1.36 6.17
CA THR A 36 1.00 -0.08 6.45
C THR A 36 0.12 -0.82 5.44
N ARG A 37 0.69 -1.79 4.73
CA ARG A 37 0.00 -2.61 3.72
C ARG A 37 0.31 -4.08 3.92
N SER A 38 -0.72 -4.93 3.93
CA SER A 38 -0.54 -6.38 3.87
C SER A 38 0.03 -6.76 2.50
N LEU A 39 1.02 -7.65 2.49
CA LEU A 39 1.57 -8.22 1.26
C LEU A 39 0.89 -9.54 0.88
N ASN A 40 -0.10 -9.99 1.66
CA ASN A 40 -0.95 -11.16 1.38
C ASN A 40 -0.17 -12.41 0.95
N THR A 41 0.93 -12.67 1.65
CA THR A 41 1.74 -13.87 1.45
C THR A 41 2.54 -14.19 2.71
N THR A 42 2.85 -15.46 2.88
CA THR A 42 3.73 -16.01 3.91
C THR A 42 5.09 -16.40 3.33
N ASP A 43 5.27 -16.32 2.01
CA ASP A 43 6.52 -16.57 1.30
C ASP A 43 7.38 -15.29 1.27
N PHE A 44 8.64 -15.42 1.72
CA PHE A 44 9.57 -14.30 1.80
C PHE A 44 9.99 -13.71 0.45
N ARG A 45 10.20 -14.55 -0.58
CA ARG A 45 10.58 -14.10 -1.92
C ARG A 45 9.45 -13.30 -2.55
N VAL A 46 8.24 -13.86 -2.51
CA VAL A 46 7.04 -13.18 -3.01
C VAL A 46 6.79 -11.89 -2.22
N ALA A 47 6.97 -11.90 -0.90
CA ALA A 47 6.83 -10.70 -0.08
C ALA A 47 7.86 -9.63 -0.43
N SER A 48 9.11 -10.03 -0.67
CA SER A 48 10.20 -9.12 -1.04
C SER A 48 9.90 -8.39 -2.35
N ASP A 49 9.43 -9.10 -3.37
CA ASP A 49 9.09 -8.49 -4.66
C ASP A 49 7.86 -7.59 -4.56
N ARG A 50 6.83 -7.99 -3.80
CA ARG A 50 5.66 -7.15 -3.54
C ARG A 50 6.03 -5.89 -2.74
N ALA A 51 6.94 -6.01 -1.77
CA ALA A 51 7.42 -4.88 -0.99
C ALA A 51 8.17 -3.86 -1.85
N ARG A 52 9.02 -4.31 -2.79
CA ARG A 52 9.70 -3.42 -3.75
C ARG A 52 8.72 -2.63 -4.61
N ARG A 53 7.67 -3.30 -5.13
CA ARG A 53 6.61 -2.62 -5.90
C ARG A 53 5.87 -1.59 -5.04
N LYS A 54 5.50 -1.96 -3.80
CA LYS A 54 4.88 -1.03 -2.86
C LYS A 54 5.78 0.13 -2.44
N ALA A 55 7.09 -0.08 -2.39
CA ALA A 55 8.04 1.00 -2.16
C ALA A 55 7.95 2.05 -3.28
N ALA A 56 8.07 1.63 -4.54
CA ALA A 56 7.98 2.53 -5.70
C ALA A 56 6.62 3.26 -5.78
N GLU A 57 5.51 2.56 -5.54
CA GLU A 57 4.18 3.18 -5.47
C GLU A 57 4.10 4.24 -4.36
N THR A 58 4.64 3.94 -3.17
CA THR A 58 4.64 4.86 -2.03
C THR A 58 5.53 6.07 -2.27
N ASP A 59 6.69 5.88 -2.90
CA ASP A 59 7.59 6.96 -3.30
C ASP A 59 6.89 7.93 -4.24
N LYS A 60 6.16 7.40 -5.23
CA LYS A 60 5.38 8.22 -6.15
C LYS A 60 4.30 9.01 -5.40
N VAL A 61 3.56 8.38 -4.50
CA VAL A 61 2.54 9.08 -3.67
C VAL A 61 3.16 10.19 -2.84
N PHE A 62 4.33 9.97 -2.23
CA PHE A 62 5.01 11.00 -1.45
C PHE A 62 5.54 12.13 -2.33
N ALA A 63 6.09 11.82 -3.50
CA ALA A 63 6.53 12.83 -4.46
C ALA A 63 5.36 13.69 -4.97
N ASP A 64 4.24 13.05 -5.33
CA ASP A 64 3.04 13.76 -5.78
C ASP A 64 2.49 14.66 -4.67
N ALA A 65 2.41 14.17 -3.42
CA ALA A 65 1.98 14.95 -2.28
C ALA A 65 2.89 16.17 -2.02
N ARG A 66 4.22 16.03 -2.15
CA ARG A 66 5.16 17.15 -2.02
C ARG A 66 4.95 18.23 -3.07
N LEU A 67 4.54 17.85 -4.29
CA LEU A 67 4.24 18.78 -5.37
C LEU A 67 2.87 19.47 -5.21
N GLY A 68 2.18 19.28 -4.09
CA GLY A 68 0.83 19.80 -3.88
C GLY A 68 -0.22 19.13 -4.78
N LYS A 69 0.16 18.08 -5.51
CA LYS A 69 -0.79 17.23 -6.23
C LYS A 69 -1.45 16.38 -5.16
N ALA A 70 -2.60 16.86 -4.67
CA ALA A 70 -3.42 16.09 -3.76
C ALA A 70 -3.56 14.67 -4.35
N PRO A 71 -3.30 13.61 -3.56
CA PRO A 71 -3.52 12.26 -4.05
C PRO A 71 -4.98 12.21 -4.49
N SER A 72 -5.20 12.08 -5.79
CA SER A 72 -6.53 11.91 -6.35
C SER A 72 -7.18 10.80 -5.53
N ALA A 73 -8.23 11.15 -4.78
CA ALA A 73 -8.97 10.22 -3.93
C ALA A 73 -9.68 9.11 -4.74
N ALA A 74 -9.37 8.98 -6.03
CA ALA A 74 -9.95 8.04 -6.99
C ALA A 74 -9.67 6.56 -6.72
N ALA A 75 -8.81 6.20 -5.75
CA ALA A 75 -8.51 4.79 -5.47
C ALA A 75 -9.09 4.27 -4.13
N SER A 76 -9.98 5.01 -3.48
CA SER A 76 -10.92 4.43 -2.50
C SER A 76 -12.30 4.28 -3.11
N ARG A 77 -12.40 3.62 -4.27
CA ARG A 77 -13.66 2.95 -4.62
C ARG A 77 -13.79 1.80 -3.62
N ARG A 78 -14.41 2.07 -2.47
CA ARG A 78 -14.88 1.01 -1.57
C ARG A 78 -15.91 0.24 -2.38
N VAL A 79 -15.46 -0.77 -3.10
CA VAL A 79 -16.37 -1.69 -3.78
C VAL A 79 -17.15 -2.36 -2.66
N THR A 80 -18.45 -2.06 -2.59
CA THR A 80 -19.29 -2.68 -1.56
C THR A 80 -19.41 -4.17 -1.85
N ARG A 81 -19.74 -4.95 -0.82
CA ARG A 81 -19.95 -6.40 -0.99
C ARG A 81 -21.03 -6.66 -2.05
N GLU A 82 -22.06 -5.82 -2.14
CA GLU A 82 -23.10 -5.91 -3.17
C GLU A 82 -22.53 -5.73 -4.58
N GLN A 83 -21.66 -4.75 -4.81
CA GLN A 83 -21.06 -4.50 -6.12
C GLN A 83 -20.18 -5.67 -6.62
N LEU A 84 -19.58 -6.43 -5.70
CA LEU A 84 -18.86 -7.67 -6.05
C LEU A 84 -19.81 -8.81 -6.43
N PHE A 85 -20.96 -8.91 -5.76
CA PHE A 85 -21.98 -9.92 -6.07
C PHE A 85 -22.65 -9.65 -7.44
N ASP A 86 -22.96 -8.39 -7.74
CA ASP A 86 -23.60 -8.02 -9.01
C ASP A 86 -22.68 -8.28 -10.20
N ALA A 87 -21.38 -7.98 -10.07
CA ALA A 87 -20.39 -8.28 -11.10
C ALA A 87 -20.24 -9.80 -11.34
N ALA A 88 -20.35 -10.61 -10.30
CA ALA A 88 -20.28 -12.08 -10.43
C ALA A 88 -21.54 -12.68 -11.07
N ARG A 89 -22.70 -12.05 -10.89
CA ARG A 89 -23.99 -12.50 -11.43
C ARG A 89 -24.16 -12.22 -12.92
N LEU A 90 -23.52 -11.18 -13.44
CA LEU A 90 -23.56 -10.80 -14.86
C LEU A 90 -22.72 -11.71 -15.78
N HIS A 91 -21.94 -12.63 -15.23
CA HIS A 91 -21.05 -13.55 -15.97
C HIS A 91 -21.50 -15.02 -15.91
N LEU A 92 -22.76 -15.28 -15.57
CA LEU A 92 -23.44 -16.59 -15.66
C LEU A 92 -24.65 -16.47 -16.58
#